data_AF-A0A8J5SS69-F1
#
_entry.id   AF-A0A8J5SS69-F1
#
_cell.length_a   1.000
_cell.length_b   1.000
_cell.length_c   1.000
_cell.angle_alpha   90.00
_cell.angle_beta   90.00
_cell.angle_gamma   90.00
#
_symmetry.space_group_name_H-M   'P 1'
#
loop_
_entity.id
_entity.type
_entity.pdbx_description
1 polymer ?
#
loop_
_entity_poly.entity_id
_entity_poly.type
_entity_poly.pdbx_seq_one_letter_code
_entity_poly.pdbx_strand_id
1 'polypeptide(L)'
;MCINSLVDTLHKLGKKMEDSRVVWKILRVLLRKMRRVAVSIQMLLDLNTMTMEELIGRLRVAEEEDDVEEDSAGPTCLLLTKE
;
A
#
# COMPACT_ATOMS: atom_id res chain seq x y z
N MET A 1 -0.49 15.35 10.91
CA MET A 1 -1.03 16.09 9.73
C MET A 1 -1.20 15.07 8.60
N CYS A 2 -2.40 14.93 8.03
CA CYS A 2 -2.72 13.90 7.03
C CYS A 2 -2.50 14.43 5.61
N ILE A 3 -2.10 13.57 4.67
CA ILE A 3 -1.87 13.96 3.27
C ILE A 3 -3.13 14.61 2.66
N ASN A 4 -4.32 14.08 2.93
CA ASN A 4 -5.57 14.67 2.43
C ASN A 4 -5.78 16.10 2.95
N SER A 5 -5.51 16.36 4.23
CA SER A 5 -5.59 17.73 4.79
C SER A 5 -4.59 18.70 4.14
N LEU A 6 -3.43 18.21 3.70
CA LEU A 6 -2.48 19.02 2.94
C LEU A 6 -2.98 19.29 1.52
N VAL A 7 -3.55 18.28 0.84
CA VAL A 7 -4.17 18.44 -0.48
C VAL A 7 -5.33 19.44 -0.43
N ASP A 8 -6.19 19.37 0.59
CA ASP A 8 -7.28 20.32 0.81
C ASP A 8 -6.77 21.75 1.03
N THR A 9 -5.68 21.89 1.79
CA THR A 9 -5.05 23.20 2.03
C THR A 9 -4.46 23.77 0.73
N LEU A 10 -3.80 22.94 -0.09
CA LEU A 10 -3.30 23.36 -1.39
C LEU A 10 -4.44 23.75 -2.33
N HIS A 11 -5.54 23.00 -2.32
CA HIS A 11 -6.72 23.31 -3.11
C HIS A 11 -7.34 24.66 -2.70
N LYS A 12 -7.45 24.93 -1.40
CA LYS A 12 -7.89 26.25 -0.87
C LYS A 12 -6.98 27.40 -1.30
N LEU A 13 -5.70 27.14 -1.53
CA LEU A 13 -4.72 28.10 -2.06
C LEU A 13 -4.70 28.17 -3.60
N GLY A 14 -5.66 27.53 -4.28
CA GLY A 14 -5.76 27.52 -5.75
C GLY A 14 -4.79 26.56 -6.45
N LYS A 15 -4.04 25.73 -5.71
CA LYS A 15 -3.15 24.71 -6.26
C LYS A 15 -3.86 23.35 -6.25
N LYS A 16 -4.32 22.91 -7.42
CA LYS A 16 -4.86 21.56 -7.59
C LYS A 16 -3.72 20.54 -7.68
N MET A 17 -3.81 19.47 -6.91
CA MET A 17 -2.97 18.29 -7.05
C MET A 17 -3.82 17.18 -7.64
N GLU A 18 -3.34 16.50 -8.69
CA GLU A 18 -4.00 15.34 -9.27
C GLU A 18 -3.85 14.13 -8.33
N ASP A 19 -4.87 13.27 -8.30
CA ASP A 19 -4.90 12.09 -7.43
C ASP A 19 -3.71 11.16 -7.69
N SER A 20 -3.30 11.03 -8.95
CA SER A 20 -2.09 10.30 -9.35
C SER A 20 -0.84 10.82 -8.60
N ARG A 21 -0.68 12.13 -8.44
CA ARG A 21 0.45 12.72 -7.71
C ARG A 21 0.37 12.41 -6.21
N VAL A 22 -0.83 12.36 -5.66
CA VAL A 22 -1.06 12.01 -4.24
C VAL A 22 -0.73 10.54 -4.01
N VAL A 23 -1.21 9.64 -4.88
CA VAL A 23 -0.91 8.20 -4.89
C VAL A 23 0.60 7.96 -4.97
N TRP A 24 1.29 8.63 -5.90
CA TRP A 24 2.75 8.57 -6.01
C TRP A 24 3.47 9.04 -4.75
N LYS A 25 2.94 10.06 -4.06
CA LYS A 25 3.53 10.58 -2.84
C LYS A 25 3.41 9.58 -1.70
N ILE A 26 2.25 8.92 -1.59
CA ILE A 26 1.99 7.90 -0.57
C ILE A 26 2.85 6.68 -0.81
N LEU A 27 2.87 6.16 -2.04
CA LEU A 27 3.74 5.03 -2.40
C LEU A 27 5.19 5.32 -2.07
N ARG A 28 5.72 6.53 -2.36
CA ARG A 28 7.10 6.89 -1.98
C ARG A 28 7.38 6.78 -0.48
N VAL A 29 6.39 7.09 0.37
CA VAL A 29 6.52 6.93 1.84
C VAL A 29 6.39 5.46 2.22
N LEU A 30 5.48 4.72 1.58
CA LEU A 30 5.27 3.29 1.81
C LEU A 30 6.43 2.42 1.35
N LEU A 31 7.13 2.74 0.27
CA LEU A 31 8.33 2.02 -0.16
C LEU A 31 9.43 1.97 0.92
N ARG A 32 9.41 2.90 1.89
CA ARG A 32 10.33 2.90 3.04
C ARG A 32 9.88 1.99 4.19
N LYS A 33 8.60 1.62 4.27
CA LYS A 33 8.00 0.86 5.37
C LYS A 33 7.51 -0.53 4.95
N MET A 34 6.91 -0.64 3.76
CA MET A 34 6.29 -1.84 3.21
C MET A 34 6.73 -2.03 1.74
N ARG A 35 8.03 -2.27 1.56
CA ARG A 35 8.67 -2.27 0.22
C ARG A 35 8.06 -3.30 -0.72
N ARG A 36 7.77 -4.52 -0.24
CA ARG A 36 7.27 -5.62 -1.08
C ARG A 36 5.93 -5.28 -1.73
N VAL A 37 4.96 -4.87 -0.91
CA VAL A 37 3.62 -4.47 -1.33
C VAL A 37 3.68 -3.24 -2.26
N ALA A 38 4.45 -2.22 -1.87
CA ALA A 38 4.55 -0.98 -2.65
C ALA A 38 5.21 -1.19 -4.03
N VAL A 39 6.22 -2.06 -4.13
CA VAL A 39 6.85 -2.42 -5.42
C VAL A 39 5.86 -3.20 -6.30
N SER A 40 5.11 -4.16 -5.75
CA SER A 40 4.10 -4.91 -6.51
C SER A 40 3.01 -3.98 -7.06
N ILE A 41 2.52 -3.04 -6.24
CA ILE A 41 1.55 -2.02 -6.69
C ILE A 41 2.13 -1.19 -7.85
N GLN A 42 3.38 -0.73 -7.72
CA GLN A 42 4.02 0.10 -8.75
C GLN A 42 4.30 -0.66 -10.05
N MET A 43 4.60 -1.95 -9.99
CA MET A 43 4.90 -2.77 -11.17
C MET A 43 3.66 -3.28 -11.89
N LEU A 44 2.57 -3.53 -11.16
CA LEU A 44 1.40 -4.24 -11.69
C LEU A 44 0.22 -3.31 -12.01
N LEU A 45 0.21 -2.08 -11.48
CA LEU A 45 -0.92 -1.14 -11.63
C LEU A 45 -0.48 0.16 -12.29
N ASP A 46 -1.38 0.76 -13.08
CA ASP A 46 -1.17 2.09 -13.66
C ASP A 46 -1.47 3.17 -12.63
N LEU A 47 -0.40 3.75 -12.07
CA LEU A 47 -0.47 4.81 -11.07
C LEU A 47 -1.03 6.14 -11.59
N ASN A 48 -1.14 6.31 -12.92
CA ASN A 48 -1.68 7.55 -13.50
C ASN A 48 -3.21 7.58 -13.49
N THR A 49 -3.85 6.41 -13.50
CA THR A 49 -5.31 6.26 -13.49
C THR A 49 -5.85 5.83 -12.13
N MET A 50 -4.96 5.41 -11.22
CA MET A 50 -5.32 4.90 -9.90
C MET A 50 -5.85 6.00 -8.98
N THR A 51 -6.98 5.74 -8.31
CA THR A 51 -7.53 6.64 -7.30
C THR A 51 -6.93 6.39 -5.92
N MET A 52 -7.14 7.35 -5.02
CA MET A 52 -6.69 7.27 -3.64
C MET A 52 -7.39 6.14 -2.86
N GLU A 53 -8.70 5.99 -3.03
CA GLU A 53 -9.50 4.95 -2.38
C GLU A 53 -9.03 3.56 -2.79
N GLU A 54 -8.73 3.41 -4.08
CA GLU A 54 -8.27 2.16 -4.66
C GLU A 54 -6.86 1.77 -4.17
N LEU A 55 -5.99 2.75 -3.89
CA LEU A 55 -4.72 2.52 -3.21
C LEU A 55 -4.91 2.08 -1.76
N ILE A 56 -5.76 2.79 -1.01
CA ILE A 56 -6.03 2.47 0.40
C ILE A 56 -6.61 1.06 0.53
N GLY A 57 -7.57 0.68 -0.32
CA GLY A 57 -8.20 -0.64 -0.28
C GLY A 57 -7.19 -1.77 -0.41
N ARG A 58 -6.25 -1.66 -1.37
CA ARG A 58 -5.21 -2.69 -1.57
C ARG A 58 -4.19 -2.74 -0.45
N LEU A 59 -3.82 -1.58 0.10
CA LEU A 59 -2.90 -1.54 1.24
C LEU A 59 -3.51 -2.17 2.48
N ARG A 60 -4.80 -1.96 2.72
CA ARG A 60 -5.51 -2.59 3.84
C ARG A 60 -5.55 -4.11 3.68
N VAL A 61 -5.89 -4.61 2.49
CA VAL A 61 -5.88 -6.07 2.24
C VAL A 61 -4.50 -6.67 2.48
N ALA A 62 -3.44 -5.99 2.05
CA ALA A 62 -2.07 -6.46 2.27
C ALA A 62 -1.66 -6.42 3.77
N GLU A 63 -2.10 -5.42 4.52
CA GLU A 63 -1.88 -5.33 5.98
C GLU A 63 -2.63 -6.45 6.72
N GLU A 64 -3.88 -6.73 6.35
CA GLU A 64 -4.69 -7.80 6.95
C GLU A 64 -4.12 -9.20 6.64
N GLU A 65 -3.49 -9.43 5.48
CA GLU A 65 -2.78 -10.69 5.18
C GLU A 65 -1.48 -10.86 5.99
N ASP A 66 -0.74 -9.78 6.24
CA ASP A 66 0.49 -9.83 7.05
C ASP A 66 0.18 -10.18 8.53
N ASP A 67 -0.98 -9.76 9.07
CA ASP A 67 -1.40 -10.06 10.45
C ASP A 67 -1.76 -11.53 10.70
N VAL A 68 -1.96 -12.35 9.66
CA VAL A 68 -2.32 -13.77 9.80
C VAL A 68 -1.09 -14.66 10.08
N GLU A 69 0.13 -14.15 9.90
CA GLU A 69 1.38 -14.91 10.01
C GLU A 69 2.07 -14.82 11.40
N GLU A 70 1.58 -13.99 12.33
CA GLU A 70 2.23 -13.76 13.65
C GLU A 70 1.73 -14.67 14.79
N ASP A 71 0.95 -15.72 14.52
CA ASP A 71 0.42 -16.64 15.57
C ASP A 71 0.73 -18.14 15.36
N SER A 72 1.78 -18.48 14.61
CA SER A 72 2.27 -19.87 14.50
C SER A 72 3.77 -20.01 14.75
N ALA A 73 4.16 -19.78 16.01
CA ALA A 73 5.35 -20.43 16.56
C ALA A 73 5.10 -21.95 16.69
N GLY A 74 5.32 -22.69 15.61
CA GLY A 74 5.30 -24.15 15.59
C GLY A 74 6.02 -24.73 14.36
N PRO A 75 7.03 -25.60 14.52
CA PRO A 75 7.69 -26.26 13.40
C PRO A 75 6.80 -27.40 12.92
N THR A 76 5.88 -27.10 12.01
CA THR A 76 4.94 -28.07 11.43
C THR A 76 4.54 -27.51 10.07
N CYS A 77 4.73 -28.13 8.91
CA CYS A 77 5.15 -29.48 8.57
C CYS A 77 5.68 -29.42 7.12
N LEU A 78 6.97 -29.65 6.91
CA LEU A 78 7.46 -30.25 5.66
C LEU A 78 7.90 -31.68 5.98
N LEU A 79 6.91 -32.53 6.25
CA LEU A 79 7.08 -33.98 6.14
C LEU A 79 6.36 -34.42 4.88
N LEU A 80 7.07 -34.34 3.76
CA LEU A 80 6.69 -35.04 2.55
C LEU A 80 6.76 -36.55 2.85
N THR A 81 5.66 -37.22 2.56
CA THR A 81 5.37 -38.62 2.83
C THR A 81 6.36 -39.58 2.18
N LYS A 82 6.65 -40.64 2.94
CA LYS A 82 7.42 -41.85 2.68
C LYS A 82 7.06 -42.55 1.35
N GLU A 83 8.09 -43.00 0.63
CA GLU A 83 8.09 -44.31 -0.07
C GLU A 83 9.07 -45.24 0.67
#